data_AF-A0A6L3ZWL0-F1
#
_entry.id   AF-A0A6L3ZWL0-F1
#
_cell.length_a   1.000
_cell.length_b   1.000
_cell.length_c   1.000
_cell.angle_alpha   90.00
_cell.angle_beta   90.00
_cell.angle_gamma   90.00
#
_symmetry.space_group_name_H-M   'P 1'
#
loop_
_entity.id
_entity.type
_entity.pdbx_description
1 polymer ?
#
loop_
_entity_poly.entity_id
_entity_poly.type
_entity_poly.pdbx_seq_one_letter_code
_entity_poly.pdbx_strand_id
1 'polypeptide(L)'
;MIRTRTRKIIRDLTTRKARTALVATAIFVGVLGVVTLTSLQEIILDKLNGDFKQDRMPMFWASVQLPDANTTNNETAYNAAYAETLATIYEQPGVTLVEGRIREQFYWKEPDDNSFIEATMRTSTTPLDQQLIETPELVEGAWPVIGQRQLLIERRMAKRYDIEVGDPMVIVVTKD
;
A
#
# COMPACT_ATOMS: atom_id res chain seq x y z
N MET A 1 -36.27 -1.14 50.27
CA MET A 1 -37.23 -0.68 49.24
C MET A 1 -36.85 -1.01 47.80
N ILE A 2 -35.57 -1.19 47.46
CA ILE A 2 -35.13 -1.48 46.07
C ILE A 2 -35.60 -2.87 45.59
N ARG A 3 -35.49 -3.90 46.46
CA ARG A 3 -35.79 -5.31 46.13
C ARG A 3 -37.23 -5.58 45.68
N THR A 4 -38.21 -4.83 46.19
CA THR A 4 -39.64 -5.03 45.85
C THR A 4 -40.02 -4.39 44.52
N ARG A 5 -39.40 -3.25 44.16
CA ARG A 5 -39.60 -2.61 42.84
C ARG A 5 -39.04 -3.47 41.71
N THR A 6 -37.83 -4.00 41.86
CA THR A 6 -37.21 -4.85 40.81
C THR A 6 -38.00 -6.13 40.55
N ARG A 7 -38.52 -6.75 41.62
CA ARG A 7 -39.35 -7.96 41.51
C ARG A 7 -40.66 -7.70 40.77
N LYS A 8 -41.25 -6.51 40.94
CA LYS A 8 -42.47 -6.10 40.23
C LYS A 8 -42.19 -5.86 38.74
N ILE A 9 -41.10 -5.19 38.41
CA ILE A 9 -40.68 -4.94 37.03
C ILE A 9 -40.42 -6.25 36.29
N ILE A 10 -39.69 -7.19 36.91
CA ILE A 10 -39.44 -8.52 36.31
C ILE A 10 -40.75 -9.27 36.08
N ARG A 11 -41.68 -9.23 37.05
CA ARG A 11 -42.99 -9.88 36.91
C ARG A 11 -43.79 -9.28 35.75
N ASP A 12 -43.79 -7.95 35.59
CA ASP A 12 -44.44 -7.25 34.48
C ASP A 12 -43.81 -7.56 33.10
N LEU A 13 -42.48 -7.70 33.04
CA LEU A 13 -41.79 -8.12 31.83
C LEU A 13 -42.14 -9.57 31.44
N THR A 14 -42.28 -10.46 32.45
CA THR A 14 -42.61 -11.87 32.21
C THR A 14 -44.08 -12.13 31.87
N THR A 15 -45.01 -11.23 32.17
CA THR A 15 -46.43 -11.36 31.79
C THR A 15 -46.69 -10.94 30.34
N ARG A 16 -45.86 -10.04 29.77
CA ARG A 16 -46.00 -9.52 28.39
C ARG A 16 -44.85 -9.96 27.47
N LYS A 17 -44.52 -11.25 27.51
CA LYS A 17 -43.35 -11.86 26.85
C LYS A 17 -43.16 -11.44 25.39
N ALA A 18 -44.23 -11.49 24.57
CA ALA A 18 -44.14 -11.20 23.14
C ALA A 18 -43.79 -9.72 22.84
N ARG A 19 -44.45 -8.77 23.51
CA ARG A 19 -44.19 -7.34 23.31
C ARG A 19 -42.81 -6.95 23.82
N THR A 20 -42.43 -7.45 24.99
CA THR A 20 -41.11 -7.20 25.57
C THR A 20 -40.00 -7.80 24.72
N ALA A 21 -40.17 -9.00 24.18
CA ALA A 21 -39.21 -9.63 23.28
C ALA A 21 -39.01 -8.80 22.01
N LEU A 22 -40.09 -8.36 21.37
CA LEU A 22 -40.01 -7.57 20.14
C LEU A 22 -39.28 -6.24 20.35
N VAL A 23 -39.57 -5.54 21.46
CA VAL A 23 -38.86 -4.30 21.82
C VAL A 23 -37.39 -4.57 22.14
N ALA A 24 -37.09 -5.63 22.91
CA ALA A 24 -35.72 -6.00 23.24
C ALA A 24 -34.90 -6.35 21.99
N THR A 25 -35.48 -7.09 21.04
CA THR A 25 -34.83 -7.40 19.76
C THR A 25 -34.60 -6.15 18.93
N ALA A 26 -35.57 -5.23 18.85
CA ALA A 26 -35.38 -3.97 18.13
C ALA A 26 -34.24 -3.12 18.71
N ILE A 27 -34.18 -2.99 20.03
CA ILE A 27 -33.07 -2.31 20.73
C ILE A 27 -31.76 -3.03 20.47
N PHE A 28 -31.76 -4.37 20.58
CA PHE A 28 -30.56 -5.18 20.36
C PHE A 28 -30.00 -5.02 18.95
N VAL A 29 -30.84 -5.08 17.92
CA VAL A 29 -30.41 -4.87 16.51
C VAL A 29 -29.85 -3.47 16.32
N GLY A 30 -30.49 -2.45 16.90
CA GLY A 30 -29.99 -1.07 16.84
C GLY A 30 -28.60 -0.92 17.49
N VAL A 31 -28.43 -1.44 18.70
CA VAL A 31 -27.15 -1.39 19.42
C VAL A 31 -26.08 -2.21 18.71
N LEU A 32 -26.41 -3.42 18.24
CA LEU A 32 -25.50 -4.27 17.49
C LEU A 32 -25.01 -3.59 16.21
N GLY A 33 -25.91 -2.93 15.47
CA GLY A 33 -25.54 -2.18 14.26
C GLY A 33 -24.55 -1.05 14.55
N VAL A 34 -24.78 -0.27 15.61
CA VAL A 34 -23.86 0.81 16.00
C VAL A 34 -22.51 0.25 16.45
N VAL A 35 -22.51 -0.77 17.32
CA VAL A 35 -21.27 -1.37 17.84
C VAL A 35 -20.44 -1.98 16.71
N THR A 36 -21.06 -2.74 15.81
CA THR A 36 -20.35 -3.37 14.69
C THR A 36 -19.73 -2.35 13.74
N LEU A 37 -20.44 -1.25 13.43
CA LEU A 37 -19.91 -0.18 12.58
C LEU A 37 -18.72 0.53 13.24
N THR A 38 -18.87 0.91 14.52
CA THR A 38 -17.80 1.59 15.26
C THR A 38 -16.58 0.69 15.41
N SER A 39 -16.76 -0.60 15.74
CA SER A 39 -15.66 -1.55 15.84
C SER A 39 -14.96 -1.77 14.49
N LEU A 40 -15.68 -1.82 13.38
CA LEU A 40 -15.07 -1.93 12.06
C LEU A 40 -14.22 -0.70 11.73
N GLN A 41 -14.72 0.50 12.04
CA GLN A 41 -13.97 1.74 11.89
C GLN A 41 -12.68 1.72 12.71
N GLU A 42 -12.76 1.32 13.99
CA GLU A 42 -11.59 1.21 14.87
C GLU A 42 -10.57 0.20 14.33
N ILE A 43 -11.01 -0.99 13.90
CA ILE A 43 -10.12 -2.01 13.31
C ILE A 43 -9.43 -1.48 12.05
N ILE A 44 -10.16 -0.79 11.17
CA ILE A 44 -9.58 -0.22 9.95
C ILE A 44 -8.55 0.86 10.32
N LEU A 45 -8.88 1.77 11.24
CA LEU A 45 -7.96 2.82 11.66
C LEU A 45 -6.72 2.27 12.36
N ASP A 46 -6.89 1.26 13.22
CA ASP A 46 -5.79 0.62 13.93
C ASP A 46 -4.86 -0.11 12.96
N LYS A 47 -5.41 -0.84 11.99
CA LYS A 47 -4.60 -1.46 10.93
C LYS A 47 -3.90 -0.43 10.05
N LEU A 48 -4.60 0.63 9.63
CA LEU A 48 -3.97 1.69 8.86
C LEU A 48 -2.81 2.31 9.65
N ASN A 49 -3.06 2.74 10.89
CA ASN A 49 -2.03 3.37 11.72
C ASN A 49 -0.88 2.42 12.08
N GLY A 50 -1.16 1.13 12.31
CA GLY A 50 -0.14 0.12 12.57
C GLY A 50 0.72 -0.19 11.35
N ASP A 51 0.14 -0.20 10.16
CA ASP A 51 0.86 -0.41 8.91
C ASP A 51 1.61 0.86 8.45
N PHE A 52 1.17 2.05 8.87
CA PHE A 52 1.85 3.32 8.61
C PHE A 52 3.07 3.50 9.52
N LYS A 53 4.25 3.10 9.02
CA LYS A 53 5.54 3.49 9.62
C LYS A 53 5.84 4.95 9.29
N GLN A 54 5.28 5.88 10.08
CA GLN A 54 5.35 7.33 9.85
C GLN A 54 6.78 7.84 9.60
N ASP A 55 7.77 7.28 10.29
CA ASP A 55 9.18 7.66 10.15
C ASP A 55 9.80 7.30 8.78
N ARG A 56 9.14 6.42 8.02
CA ARG A 56 9.56 6.00 6.67
C ARG A 56 8.72 6.65 5.58
N MET A 57 7.72 7.46 5.94
CA MET A 57 6.85 8.10 4.96
C MET A 57 7.47 9.43 4.51
N PRO A 58 7.41 9.75 3.21
CA PRO A 58 7.83 11.05 2.73
C PRO A 58 6.83 12.11 3.21
N MET A 59 7.35 13.26 3.66
CA MET A 59 6.51 14.39 4.05
C MET A 59 5.83 15.05 2.84
N PHE A 60 6.48 15.02 1.67
CA PHE A 60 5.90 15.50 0.42
C PHE A 60 6.45 14.70 -0.77
N TRP A 61 5.70 14.68 -1.86
CA TRP A 61 6.16 14.20 -3.16
C TRP A 61 6.27 15.37 -4.13
N ALA A 62 7.40 15.46 -4.85
CA ALA A 62 7.59 16.39 -5.95
C ALA A 62 7.84 15.60 -7.22
N SER A 63 7.19 16.01 -8.32
CA SER A 63 7.48 15.49 -9.66
C SER A 63 8.31 16.53 -10.39
N VAL A 64 9.48 16.12 -10.87
CA VAL A 64 10.38 16.99 -11.63
C VAL A 64 10.48 16.43 -13.04
N GLN A 65 10.31 17.30 -14.02
CA GLN A 65 10.55 16.94 -15.42
C GLN A 65 12.04 17.09 -15.69
N LEU A 66 12.68 15.99 -16.10
CA LEU A 66 14.08 16.00 -16.51
C LEU A 66 14.17 16.21 -18.03
N PRO A 67 15.31 16.71 -18.54
CA PRO A 67 15.59 16.74 -19.97
C PRO A 67 15.45 15.33 -20.55
N ASP A 68 14.83 15.20 -21.73
CA ASP A 68 14.55 13.90 -22.32
C ASP A 68 15.88 13.22 -22.76
N ALA A 69 16.17 12.06 -22.19
CA ALA A 69 17.36 11.26 -22.54
C ALA A 69 17.40 10.93 -24.05
N ASN A 70 16.23 10.78 -24.68
CA ASN A 70 16.09 10.47 -26.10
C ASN A 70 16.46 11.64 -27.03
N THR A 71 16.34 12.88 -26.54
CA THR A 71 16.76 14.06 -27.34
C THR A 71 18.27 14.27 -27.34
N THR A 72 18.98 13.69 -26.38
CA THR A 72 20.40 13.99 -26.15
C THR A 72 21.35 12.85 -26.54
N ASN A 73 20.85 11.61 -26.77
CA ASN A 73 21.67 10.39 -26.97
C ASN A 73 22.81 10.26 -25.94
N ASN A 74 22.63 10.84 -24.75
CA ASN A 74 23.68 11.06 -23.78
C ASN A 74 23.14 10.73 -22.39
N GLU A 75 23.09 9.44 -22.10
CA GLU A 75 22.74 8.88 -20.79
C GLU A 75 23.55 9.52 -19.66
N THR A 76 24.82 9.87 -19.93
CA THR A 76 25.68 10.57 -18.96
C THR A 76 25.14 11.95 -18.61
N ALA A 77 24.64 12.71 -19.58
CA ALA A 77 24.05 14.03 -19.33
C ALA A 77 22.73 13.92 -18.54
N TYR A 78 21.90 12.93 -18.84
CA TYR A 78 20.68 12.66 -18.08
C TYR A 78 20.99 12.32 -16.62
N ASN A 79 21.92 11.39 -16.38
CA ASN A 79 22.32 10.97 -15.04
C ASN A 79 22.94 12.13 -14.24
N ALA A 80 23.71 13.01 -14.90
CA ALA A 80 24.27 14.20 -14.27
C ALA A 80 23.17 15.20 -13.85
N ALA A 81 22.22 15.50 -14.74
CA ALA A 81 21.09 16.39 -14.45
C ALA A 81 20.20 15.84 -13.33
N TYR A 82 20.00 14.51 -13.30
CA TYR A 82 19.29 13.81 -12.24
C TYR A 82 19.96 14.02 -10.87
N ALA A 83 21.26 13.75 -10.80
CA ALA A 83 22.03 13.88 -9.55
C ALA A 83 22.07 15.34 -9.05
N GLU A 84 22.25 16.31 -9.95
CA GLU A 84 22.24 17.74 -9.62
C GLU A 84 20.87 18.19 -9.08
N THR A 85 19.79 17.69 -9.68
CA THR A 85 18.42 17.98 -9.22
C THR A 85 18.22 17.49 -7.78
N LEU A 86 18.63 16.26 -7.48
CA LEU A 86 18.51 15.72 -6.12
C LEU A 86 19.36 16.51 -5.11
N ALA A 87 20.58 16.89 -5.47
CA ALA A 87 21.45 17.71 -4.63
C ALA A 87 20.82 19.08 -4.33
N THR A 88 20.26 19.73 -5.36
CA THR A 88 19.60 21.03 -5.23
C THR A 88 18.38 20.99 -4.31
N ILE A 89 17.60 19.89 -4.36
CA ILE A 89 16.46 19.68 -3.46
C ILE A 89 16.94 19.43 -2.02
N TYR A 90 18.00 18.65 -1.86
CA TYR A 90 18.57 18.33 -0.55
C TYR A 90 19.10 19.59 0.18
N GLU A 91 19.60 20.57 -0.56
CA GLU A 91 20.07 21.85 0.00
C GLU A 91 18.95 22.79 0.47
N GLN A 92 17.68 22.48 0.19
CA GLN A 92 16.57 23.34 0.60
C GLN A 92 16.35 23.31 2.12
N PRO A 93 16.05 24.46 2.75
CA PRO A 93 15.78 24.52 4.19
C PRO A 93 14.63 23.58 4.60
N GLY A 94 14.88 22.74 5.61
CA GLY A 94 13.89 21.81 6.16
C GLY A 94 13.82 20.45 5.45
N VAL A 95 14.60 20.23 4.40
CA VAL A 95 14.76 18.91 3.78
C VAL A 95 15.77 18.09 4.57
N THR A 96 15.35 16.92 5.03
CA THR A 96 16.19 16.01 5.84
C THR A 96 16.67 14.79 5.05
N LEU A 97 15.93 14.40 4.02
CA LEU A 97 16.21 13.24 3.19
C LEU A 97 15.57 13.42 1.81
N VAL A 98 16.27 13.01 0.76
CA VAL A 98 15.77 13.01 -0.61
C VAL A 98 16.11 11.66 -1.23
N GLU A 99 15.11 11.00 -1.80
CA GLU A 99 15.30 9.80 -2.61
C GLU A 99 14.62 9.98 -3.96
N GLY A 100 15.41 9.80 -5.02
CA GLY A 100 14.94 9.88 -6.39
C GLY A 100 14.25 8.59 -6.82
N ARG A 101 13.13 8.72 -7.53
CA ARG A 101 12.42 7.59 -8.14
C ARG A 101 12.06 7.88 -9.58
N ILE A 102 12.13 6.84 -10.39
CA ILE A 102 11.61 6.84 -11.76
C ILE A 102 10.45 5.86 -11.81
N ARG A 103 9.40 6.26 -12.51
CA ARG A 103 8.20 5.45 -12.74
C ARG A 103 8.06 5.25 -14.23
N GLU A 104 8.24 4.01 -14.67
CA GLU A 104 8.08 3.64 -16.07
C GLU A 104 6.93 2.67 -16.24
N GLN A 105 6.20 2.80 -17.34
CA GLN A 105 5.25 1.80 -17.78
C GLN A 105 5.99 0.70 -18.54
N PHE A 106 5.58 -0.54 -18.32
CA PHE A 106 6.08 -1.69 -19.09
C PHE A 106 4.95 -2.67 -19.33
N TYR A 107 5.15 -3.52 -20.32
CA TYR A 107 4.27 -4.62 -20.64
C TYR A 107 4.98 -5.92 -20.28
N TRP A 108 4.26 -6.86 -19.68
CA TRP A 108 4.82 -8.16 -19.37
C TRP A 108 3.84 -9.29 -19.68
N LYS A 109 4.38 -10.49 -19.80
CA LYS A 109 3.61 -11.72 -19.93
C LYS A 109 4.40 -12.90 -19.39
N GLU A 110 3.70 -13.98 -19.08
CA GLU A 110 4.34 -15.29 -18.92
C GLU A 110 4.92 -15.76 -20.27
N PRO A 111 5.97 -16.59 -20.28
CA PRO A 111 6.59 -17.05 -21.52
C PRO A 111 5.60 -17.72 -22.48
N ASP A 112 4.63 -18.45 -21.93
CA ASP A 112 3.66 -19.24 -22.67
C ASP A 112 2.35 -18.48 -22.96
N ASP A 113 2.19 -17.26 -22.44
CA ASP A 113 1.02 -16.42 -22.72
C ASP A 113 1.23 -15.63 -24.03
N ASN A 114 0.13 -15.32 -24.71
CA ASN A 114 0.08 -14.50 -25.92
C ASN A 114 -0.31 -13.05 -25.62
N SER A 115 -0.82 -12.75 -24.42
CA SER A 115 -1.30 -11.42 -24.07
C SER A 115 -0.33 -10.68 -23.15
N PHE A 116 -0.04 -9.44 -23.49
CA PHE A 116 0.73 -8.55 -22.63
C PHE A 116 -0.18 -7.82 -21.65
N ILE A 117 0.27 -7.78 -20.40
CA ILE A 117 -0.34 -7.06 -19.29
C ILE A 117 0.46 -5.79 -19.04
N GLU A 118 -0.22 -4.65 -18.97
CA GLU A 118 0.40 -3.39 -18.58
C GLU A 118 0.71 -3.40 -17.07
N ALA A 119 1.92 -2.97 -16.73
CA ALA A 119 2.39 -2.79 -15.37
C ALA A 119 3.25 -1.53 -15.24
N THR A 120 3.55 -1.15 -14.01
CA THR A 120 4.40 0.00 -13.71
C THR A 120 5.60 -0.45 -12.91
N MET A 121 6.79 -0.12 -13.38
CA MET A 121 8.04 -0.35 -12.69
C MET A 121 8.40 0.90 -11.92
N ARG A 122 8.83 0.72 -10.68
CA ARG A 122 9.45 1.78 -9.89
C ARG A 122 10.90 1.43 -9.71
N THR A 123 11.77 2.33 -10.13
CA THR A 123 13.20 2.23 -9.87
C THR A 123 13.62 3.38 -8.96
N SER A 124 14.65 3.13 -8.17
CA SER A 124 15.22 4.08 -7.23
C SER A 124 16.71 4.25 -7.55
N THR A 125 17.27 5.40 -7.20
CA THR A 125 18.73 5.60 -7.27
C THR A 125 19.49 4.82 -6.22
N THR A 126 18.84 4.51 -5.11
CA THR A 126 19.41 3.72 -4.03
C THR A 126 19.03 2.25 -4.24
N PRO A 127 19.93 1.28 -4.00
CA PRO A 127 19.56 -0.12 -3.94
C PRO A 127 18.34 -0.35 -3.04
N LEU A 128 17.44 -1.24 -3.44
CA LEU A 128 16.12 -1.41 -2.79
C LEU A 128 16.24 -1.84 -1.31
N ASP A 129 17.30 -2.55 -0.96
CA ASP A 129 17.63 -2.99 0.40
C ASP A 129 18.21 -1.87 1.29
N GLN A 130 18.59 -0.74 0.69
CA GLN A 130 19.17 0.42 1.35
C GLN A 130 18.22 1.63 1.38
N GLN A 131 17.02 1.48 0.81
CA GLN A 131 16.04 2.55 0.73
C GLN A 131 15.48 2.91 2.12
N LEU A 132 15.46 4.20 2.45
CA LEU A 132 15.02 4.73 3.75
C LEU A 132 13.59 5.28 3.70
N ILE A 133 13.14 5.80 2.54
CA ILE A 133 11.76 6.27 2.34
C ILE A 133 10.93 5.15 1.72
N GLU A 134 9.76 4.83 2.29
CA GLU A 134 8.89 3.71 1.88
C GLU A 134 9.69 2.42 1.65
N THR A 135 10.55 2.07 2.60
CA THR A 135 11.42 0.90 2.51
C THR A 135 10.61 -0.35 2.18
N PRO A 136 10.90 -1.03 1.06
CA PRO A 136 10.24 -2.28 0.74
C PRO A 136 10.59 -3.35 1.78
N GLU A 137 9.64 -4.23 2.05
CA GLU A 137 9.86 -5.39 2.91
C GLU A 137 9.99 -6.64 2.05
N LEU A 138 11.11 -7.34 2.17
CA LEU A 138 11.32 -8.61 1.49
C LEU A 138 10.50 -9.70 2.18
N VAL A 139 9.48 -10.19 1.49
CA VAL A 139 8.60 -11.26 2.00
C VAL A 139 9.17 -12.64 1.67
N GLU A 140 9.74 -12.80 0.48
CA GLU A 140 10.24 -14.08 -0.04
C GLU A 140 11.37 -13.85 -1.04
N GLY A 141 12.28 -14.83 -1.17
CA GLY A 141 13.37 -14.80 -2.14
C GLY A 141 14.58 -13.97 -1.68
N ALA A 142 15.15 -13.20 -2.60
CA ALA A 142 16.33 -12.37 -2.37
C ALA A 142 16.21 -11.03 -3.10
N TRP A 143 16.97 -10.04 -2.65
CA TRP A 143 17.06 -8.75 -3.35
C TRP A 143 17.68 -8.94 -4.76
N PRO A 144 17.18 -8.21 -5.78
CA PRO A 144 17.73 -8.29 -7.13
C PRO A 144 19.20 -7.89 -7.17
N VAL A 145 20.00 -8.67 -7.89
CA VAL A 145 21.42 -8.37 -8.12
C VAL A 145 21.58 -7.60 -9.43
N ILE A 146 22.35 -6.51 -9.39
CA ILE A 146 22.65 -5.68 -10.56
C ILE A 146 23.25 -6.56 -11.68
N GLY A 147 22.71 -6.41 -12.89
CA GLY A 147 23.15 -7.15 -14.07
C GLY A 147 22.54 -8.55 -14.24
N GLN A 148 21.84 -9.09 -13.23
CA GLN A 148 21.22 -10.43 -13.31
C GLN A 148 19.80 -10.43 -13.87
N ARG A 149 19.28 -9.29 -14.34
CA ARG A 149 17.92 -9.13 -14.91
C ARG A 149 16.82 -9.67 -13.98
N GLN A 150 16.98 -9.43 -12.69
CA GLN A 150 16.00 -9.76 -11.66
C GLN A 150 15.16 -8.54 -11.33
N LEU A 151 13.92 -8.78 -10.91
CA LEU A 151 12.99 -7.74 -10.48
C LEU A 151 12.33 -8.18 -9.18
N LEU A 152 11.95 -7.19 -8.36
CA LEU A 152 11.01 -7.43 -7.26
C LEU A 152 9.59 -7.22 -7.78
N ILE A 153 8.71 -8.15 -7.42
CA ILE A 153 7.29 -8.09 -7.74
C ILE A 153 6.51 -7.77 -6.47
N GLU A 154 5.56 -6.82 -6.56
CA GLU A 154 4.67 -6.52 -5.45
C GLU A 154 3.87 -7.78 -5.07
N ARG A 155 3.78 -8.11 -3.78
CA ARG A 155 3.03 -9.29 -3.29
C ARG A 155 1.62 -9.42 -3.87
N ARG A 156 0.93 -8.29 -4.06
CA ARG A 156 -0.43 -8.28 -4.64
C ARG A 156 -0.42 -8.62 -6.12
N MET A 157 0.60 -8.21 -6.86
CA MET A 157 0.79 -8.57 -8.27
C MET A 157 1.14 -10.06 -8.37
N ALA A 158 2.10 -10.54 -7.58
CA ALA A 158 2.48 -11.95 -7.53
C ALA A 158 1.26 -12.84 -7.25
N LYS A 159 0.48 -12.52 -6.21
CA LYS A 159 -0.75 -13.26 -5.87
C LYS A 159 -1.84 -13.20 -6.94
N ARG A 160 -1.95 -12.08 -7.66
CA ARG A 160 -3.00 -11.89 -8.68
C ARG A 160 -2.76 -12.75 -9.90
N TYR A 161 -1.49 -12.95 -10.27
CA TYR A 161 -1.07 -13.65 -11.47
C TYR A 161 -0.33 -14.94 -11.16
N ASP A 162 -0.40 -15.43 -9.92
CA ASP A 162 0.21 -16.69 -9.48
C ASP A 162 1.71 -16.80 -9.78
N ILE A 163 2.45 -15.68 -9.63
CA ILE A 163 3.89 -15.61 -9.91
C ILE A 163 4.67 -16.02 -8.67
N GLU A 164 5.56 -16.99 -8.81
CA GLU A 164 6.47 -17.46 -7.77
C GLU A 164 7.89 -16.91 -7.95
N VAL A 165 8.71 -17.01 -6.90
CA VAL A 165 10.12 -16.59 -6.97
C VAL A 165 10.89 -17.55 -7.88
N GLY A 166 11.49 -16.99 -8.93
CA GLY A 166 12.27 -17.74 -9.92
C GLY A 166 11.55 -17.90 -11.26
N ASP A 167 10.28 -17.52 -11.34
CA ASP A 167 9.53 -17.61 -12.59
C ASP A 167 10.09 -16.67 -13.66
N PRO A 168 10.25 -17.16 -14.89
CA PRO A 168 10.64 -16.31 -16.02
C PRO A 168 9.50 -15.38 -16.42
N MET A 169 9.82 -14.12 -16.70
CA MET A 169 8.88 -13.14 -17.23
C MET A 169 9.43 -12.52 -18.52
N VAL A 170 8.56 -12.30 -19.50
CA VAL A 170 8.92 -11.55 -20.71
C VAL A 170 8.45 -10.11 -20.54
N ILE A 171 9.37 -9.15 -20.64
CA ILE A 171 9.11 -7.72 -20.40
C ILE A 171 9.47 -6.91 -21.65
N VAL A 172 8.61 -5.94 -21.99
CA VAL A 172 8.80 -5.00 -23.08
C VAL A 172 8.44 -3.60 -22.61
N VAL A 173 9.29 -2.61 -22.93
CA VAL A 173 9.14 -1.21 -22.46
C VAL A 173 8.29 -0.37 -23.43
N THR A 174 8.06 -0.85 -24.65
CA THR A 174 7.27 -0.15 -25.66
C THR A 174 6.42 -1.16 -26.43
N LYS A 175 5.12 -0.89 -26.56
CA LYS A 175 4.24 -1.72 -27.39
C LYS A 175 4.45 -1.28 -28.84
N ASP A 176 5.21 -2.05 -29.61
CA ASP A 176 5.22 -1.94 -31.07
C ASP A 176 3.82 -2.21 -31.65
#